data_AF-A0A954PUI7-F1
#
_entry.id   AF-A0A954PUI7-F1
#
_cell.length_a   1.000
_cell.length_b   1.000
_cell.length_c   1.000
_cell.angle_alpha   90.00
_cell.angle_beta   90.00
_cell.angle_gamma   90.00
#
_symmetry.space_group_name_H-M   'P 1'
#
loop_
_entity.id
_entity.type
_entity.pdbx_description
1 polymer ?
#
loop_
_entity_poly.entity_id
_entity_poly.type
_entity_poly.pdbx_seq_one_letter_code
_entity_poly.pdbx_strand_id
1 'polypeptide(L)'
;MSDLPVLDCSGCGVCCLHMGYPAFNLTADQLTNPADHSAADLSTGAQADLKRWLAMPPGLREPLLEQMRRYTPPPRGELDGPCSWLDKETRLCRHHQHRPQVCRSFPVGGDGCLAWRAAYDK
;
A
#
# COMPACT_ATOMS: atom_id res chain seq x y z
N MET A 1 20.72 -9.51 21.76
CA MET A 1 19.53 -9.46 20.89
C MET A 1 19.92 -10.15 19.60
N SER A 2 19.25 -11.25 19.25
CA SER A 2 19.62 -12.07 18.10
C SER A 2 19.48 -11.28 16.80
N ASP A 3 20.59 -11.14 16.10
CA ASP A 3 20.79 -10.45 14.83
C ASP A 3 20.31 -11.33 13.65
N LEU A 4 19.07 -11.83 13.76
CA LEU A 4 18.49 -12.67 12.72
C LEU A 4 17.99 -11.77 11.58
N PRO A 5 18.28 -12.12 10.32
CA PRO A 5 17.80 -11.34 9.19
C PRO A 5 16.27 -11.35 9.18
N VAL A 6 15.66 -10.20 8.97
CA VAL A 6 14.21 -10.13 8.84
C VAL A 6 13.84 -10.57 7.43
N LEU A 7 13.40 -11.83 7.31
CA LEU A 7 13.16 -12.48 6.02
C LEU A 7 11.79 -12.15 5.41
N ASP A 8 10.84 -11.70 6.24
CA ASP A 8 9.48 -11.39 5.79
C ASP A 8 8.82 -10.27 6.64
N CYS A 9 7.51 -10.10 6.45
CA CYS A 9 6.72 -9.12 7.20
C CYS A 9 6.00 -9.72 8.43
N SER A 10 6.17 -11.02 8.72
CA SER A 10 5.41 -11.74 9.75
C SER A 10 5.64 -11.10 11.11
N GLY A 11 4.55 -10.69 11.78
CA GLY A 11 4.60 -10.01 13.07
C GLY A 11 5.04 -8.53 13.03
N CYS A 12 5.40 -7.96 11.87
CA CYS A 12 5.85 -6.57 11.77
C CYS A 12 4.77 -5.65 11.19
N GLY A 13 4.53 -5.73 9.87
CA GLY A 13 3.57 -4.88 9.17
C GLY A 13 3.78 -3.36 9.27
N VAL A 14 4.96 -2.88 9.69
CA VAL A 14 5.20 -1.46 10.03
C VAL A 14 4.90 -0.50 8.88
N CYS A 15 5.23 -0.89 7.65
CA CYS A 15 4.95 -0.10 6.44
C CYS A 15 3.45 0.05 6.16
N CYS A 16 2.59 -0.73 6.81
CA CYS A 16 1.14 -0.69 6.66
C CYS A 16 0.44 0.00 7.83
N LEU A 17 1.10 0.29 8.96
CA LEU A 17 0.42 0.82 10.16
C LEU A 17 -0.11 2.24 10.03
N HIS A 18 0.33 2.97 9.00
CA HIS A 18 0.14 4.41 8.89
C HIS A 18 -0.29 4.89 7.50
N MET A 19 -0.71 3.97 6.62
CA MET A 19 -1.04 4.28 5.22
C MET A 19 -2.53 4.52 4.96
N GLY A 20 -3.42 4.11 5.87
CA GLY A 20 -4.89 4.15 5.69
C GLY A 20 -5.43 3.16 4.65
N TYR A 21 -4.85 3.12 3.45
CA TYR A 21 -5.14 2.18 2.37
C TYR A 21 -3.89 1.86 1.54
N PRO A 22 -3.93 0.88 0.61
CA PRO A 22 -2.78 0.57 -0.23
C PRO A 22 -2.33 1.77 -1.07
N ALA A 23 -1.05 2.11 -1.02
CA ALA A 23 -0.47 3.28 -1.68
C ALA A 23 -0.32 3.08 -3.20
N PHE A 24 -1.42 3.25 -3.95
CA PHE A 24 -1.41 3.32 -5.41
C PHE A 24 -0.81 4.66 -5.89
N ASN A 25 -0.07 4.63 -7.00
CA ASN A 25 0.42 5.83 -7.70
C ASN A 25 -0.66 6.49 -8.59
N LEU A 26 -1.92 6.10 -8.43
CA LEU A 26 -3.07 6.54 -9.22
C LEU A 26 -4.15 7.09 -8.28
N THR A 27 -4.84 8.13 -8.70
CA THR A 27 -5.97 8.70 -7.96
C THR A 27 -7.22 7.83 -8.09
N ALA A 28 -8.22 8.05 -7.23
CA ALA A 28 -9.51 7.38 -7.34
C ALA A 28 -10.18 7.61 -8.71
N ASP A 29 -10.04 8.81 -9.27
CA ASP A 29 -10.59 9.16 -10.59
C ASP A 29 -9.91 8.35 -11.69
N GLN A 30 -8.57 8.28 -11.66
CA GLN A 30 -7.80 7.51 -12.64
C GLN A 30 -8.11 6.01 -12.60
N LEU A 31 -8.43 5.49 -11.42
CA LEU A 31 -8.78 4.08 -11.23
C LEU A 31 -10.25 3.77 -11.55
N THR A 32 -11.11 4.79 -11.57
CA THR A 32 -12.53 4.66 -11.91
C THR A 32 -12.70 4.40 -13.41
N ASN A 33 -12.02 5.18 -14.25
CA ASN A 33 -12.08 5.06 -15.70
C ASN A 33 -10.68 4.86 -16.30
N PRO A 34 -10.05 3.69 -16.07
CA PRO A 34 -8.65 3.45 -16.47
C PRO A 34 -8.39 3.57 -17.98
N ALA A 35 -9.43 3.43 -18.81
CA ALA A 35 -9.34 3.55 -20.26
C ALA A 35 -9.18 5.00 -20.74
N ASP A 36 -9.56 5.99 -19.92
CA ASP A 36 -9.51 7.41 -20.28
C ASP A 36 -8.09 8.00 -20.13
N HIS A 37 -7.16 7.20 -19.62
CA HIS A 37 -5.80 7.61 -19.34
C HIS A 37 -4.82 6.85 -20.23
N SER A 38 -4.08 7.60 -21.05
CA SER A 38 -2.97 7.03 -21.82
C SER A 38 -1.88 6.54 -20.87
N ALA A 39 -1.53 5.26 -20.98
CA ALA A 39 -0.43 4.69 -20.20
C ALA A 39 0.90 5.42 -20.45
N ALA A 40 1.09 6.04 -21.62
CA ALA A 40 2.30 6.80 -21.95
C ALA A 40 2.48 8.06 -21.10
N ASP A 41 1.38 8.62 -20.57
CA ASP A 41 1.41 9.85 -19.76
C ASP A 41 1.59 9.55 -18.26
N LEU A 42 1.53 8.28 -17.88
CA LEU A 42 1.69 7.83 -16.50
C LEU A 42 3.16 7.55 -16.18
N SER A 43 3.56 7.79 -14.93
CA SER A 43 4.87 7.36 -14.43
C SER A 43 5.01 5.84 -14.51
N THR A 44 6.24 5.32 -14.54
CA THR A 44 6.49 3.85 -14.52
C THR A 44 5.78 3.16 -13.35
N GLY A 45 5.73 3.80 -12.18
CA GLY A 45 5.01 3.30 -11.01
C GLY A 45 3.50 3.23 -11.24
N ALA A 46 2.91 4.30 -11.78
CA ALA A 46 1.50 4.38 -12.11
C ALA A 46 1.10 3.41 -13.23
N GLN A 47 1.92 3.20 -14.25
CA GLN A 47 1.69 2.19 -15.29
C GLN A 47 1.66 0.77 -14.70
N ALA A 48 2.60 0.46 -13.81
CA ALA A 48 2.65 -0.83 -13.15
C ALA A 48 1.43 -1.05 -12.23
N ASP A 49 0.96 0.00 -11.58
CA ASP A 49 -0.26 0.00 -10.78
C ASP A 49 -1.52 -0.18 -11.62
N LEU A 50 -1.64 0.52 -12.75
CA LEU A 50 -2.75 0.37 -13.69
C LEU A 50 -2.89 -1.08 -14.16
N LYS A 51 -1.77 -1.70 -14.56
CA LYS A 51 -1.76 -3.11 -14.98
C LYS A 51 -2.27 -4.04 -13.88
N ARG A 52 -1.87 -3.82 -12.62
CA ARG A 52 -2.30 -4.64 -11.48
C ARG A 52 -3.75 -4.37 -11.09
N TRP A 53 -4.18 -3.13 -11.19
CA TRP A 53 -5.56 -2.73 -11.00
C TRP A 53 -6.47 -3.50 -11.97
N LEU A 54 -6.15 -3.50 -13.26
CA LEU A 54 -6.94 -4.22 -14.27
C LEU A 54 -6.99 -5.74 -14.04
N ALA A 55 -5.96 -6.31 -13.43
CA ALA A 55 -5.91 -7.74 -13.06
C ALA A 55 -6.57 -8.06 -11.70
N MET A 56 -6.96 -7.06 -10.92
CA MET A 56 -7.55 -7.26 -9.59
C MET A 56 -9.06 -7.55 -9.70
N PRO A 57 -9.60 -8.52 -8.93
CA PRO A 57 -11.02 -8.83 -8.99
C PRO A 57 -11.87 -7.62 -8.58
N PRO A 58 -13.06 -7.41 -9.20
CA PRO A 58 -13.95 -6.30 -8.87
C PRO A 58 -14.28 -6.19 -7.37
N GLY A 59 -14.50 -7.32 -6.71
CA GLY A 59 -14.79 -7.36 -5.26
C GLY A 59 -13.67 -6.84 -4.35
N LEU A 60 -12.45 -6.66 -4.85
CA LEU A 60 -11.37 -5.94 -4.14
C LEU A 60 -11.24 -4.48 -4.59
N ARG A 61 -11.54 -4.19 -5.86
CA ARG A 61 -11.41 -2.84 -6.44
C ARG A 61 -12.48 -1.89 -5.94
N GLU A 62 -13.74 -2.31 -5.95
CA GLU A 62 -14.87 -1.43 -5.62
C GLU A 62 -14.82 -0.92 -4.17
N PRO A 63 -14.58 -1.77 -3.15
CA PRO A 63 -14.45 -1.28 -1.77
C PRO A 63 -13.25 -0.33 -1.61
N LEU A 64 -12.16 -0.58 -2.33
CA LEU A 64 -10.96 0.26 -2.29
C LEU A 64 -11.22 1.62 -2.96
N LEU A 65 -11.86 1.67 -4.12
CA LEU A 65 -12.27 2.93 -4.76
C LEU A 65 -13.16 3.75 -3.83
N GLU A 66 -14.14 3.10 -3.21
CA GLU A 66 -15.04 3.78 -2.30
C GLU A 66 -14.29 4.33 -1.08
N GLN A 67 -13.35 3.57 -0.53
CA GLN A 67 -12.49 4.05 0.55
C GLN A 67 -11.64 5.25 0.10
N MET A 68 -11.03 5.21 -1.09
CA MET A 68 -10.22 6.32 -1.62
C MET A 68 -11.05 7.59 -1.82
N ARG A 69 -12.30 7.48 -2.28
CA ARG A 69 -13.21 8.62 -2.47
C ARG A 69 -13.66 9.25 -1.14
N ARG A 70 -13.87 8.42 -0.11
CA ARG A 70 -14.29 8.88 1.23
C ARG A 70 -13.12 9.34 2.10
N TYR A 71 -11.89 9.04 1.71
CA TYR A 71 -10.71 9.36 2.49
C TYR A 71 -10.60 10.87 2.70
N THR A 72 -10.51 11.26 3.97
CA THR A 72 -10.24 12.63 4.39
C THR A 72 -8.95 12.61 5.21
N PRO A 73 -7.91 13.34 4.80
CA PRO A 73 -6.67 13.41 5.57
C PRO A 73 -6.92 13.91 7.00
N PRO A 74 -6.19 13.38 8.01
CA PRO A 74 -6.32 13.87 9.37
C PRO A 74 -6.00 15.37 9.48
N PRO A 75 -6.79 16.16 10.22
CA PRO A 75 -6.73 17.63 10.18
C PRO A 75 -5.46 18.25 10.78
N ARG A 76 -4.66 17.48 11.53
CA ARG A 76 -3.48 17.97 12.26
C ARG A 76 -2.18 17.27 11.88
N GLY A 77 -2.13 16.65 10.69
CA GLY A 77 -0.94 15.93 10.23
C GLY A 77 -0.67 14.63 10.99
N GLU A 78 -1.69 14.09 11.66
CA GLU A 78 -1.66 12.73 12.18
C GLU A 78 -1.52 11.73 11.02
N LEU A 79 -1.02 10.53 11.32
CA LEU A 79 -0.87 9.47 10.34
C LEU A 79 -2.24 8.89 9.95
N ASP A 80 -2.36 8.38 8.72
CA ASP A 80 -3.62 7.87 8.13
C ASP A 80 -4.18 6.61 8.79
N GLY A 81 -3.53 6.13 9.85
CA GLY A 81 -3.85 4.89 10.53
C GLY A 81 -3.53 3.65 9.70
N PRO A 82 -3.95 2.46 10.18
CA PRO A 82 -3.61 1.20 9.52
C PRO A 82 -4.24 1.09 8.13
N CYS A 83 -3.43 0.63 7.17
CA CYS A 83 -3.89 0.22 5.85
C CYS A 83 -5.06 -0.76 5.96
N SER A 84 -6.11 -0.54 5.19
CA SER A 84 -7.28 -1.43 5.16
C SER A 84 -6.94 -2.88 4.78
N TRP A 85 -5.84 -3.10 4.04
CA TRP A 85 -5.36 -4.44 3.69
C TRP A 85 -4.47 -5.09 4.76
N LEU A 86 -4.11 -4.39 5.83
CA LEU A 86 -3.39 -4.98 6.95
C LEU A 86 -4.32 -5.93 7.72
N ASP A 87 -3.86 -7.16 7.93
CA ASP A 87 -4.35 -8.03 8.98
C ASP A 87 -3.69 -7.61 10.30
N LYS A 88 -4.49 -7.18 11.26
CA LYS A 88 -3.98 -6.67 12.54
C LYS A 88 -3.50 -7.79 13.48
N GLU A 89 -3.98 -9.01 13.29
CA GLU A 89 -3.59 -10.16 14.10
C GLU A 89 -2.27 -10.72 13.61
N THR A 90 -2.17 -11.03 12.31
CA THR A 90 -0.96 -11.62 11.71
C THR A 90 0.11 -10.60 11.34
N ARG A 91 -0.25 -9.30 11.28
CA ARG A 91 0.56 -8.19 10.76
C ARG A 91 0.96 -8.34 9.29
N LEU A 92 0.26 -9.16 8.53
CA LEU A 92 0.50 -9.41 7.10
C LEU A 92 -0.52 -8.69 6.21
N CYS A 93 -0.17 -8.51 4.94
CA CYS A 93 -1.11 -7.98 3.95
C CYS A 93 -2.07 -9.07 3.47
N ARG A 94 -3.38 -8.85 3.65
CA ARG A 94 -4.46 -9.77 3.22
C ARG A 94 -4.51 -9.99 1.71
N HIS A 95 -3.99 -9.04 0.93
CA HIS A 95 -4.01 -9.07 -0.53
C HIS A 95 -2.60 -8.89 -1.11
N HIS A 96 -1.62 -9.60 -0.54
CA HIS A 96 -0.19 -9.49 -0.88
C HIS A 96 0.10 -9.56 -2.40
N GLN A 97 -0.64 -10.40 -3.12
CA GLN A 97 -0.52 -10.57 -4.57
C GLN A 97 -1.01 -9.37 -5.39
N HIS A 98 -1.89 -8.53 -4.82
CA HIS A 98 -2.48 -7.35 -5.48
C HIS A 98 -1.85 -6.03 -5.02
N ARG A 99 -0.78 -6.08 -4.21
CA ARG A 99 -0.08 -4.89 -3.71
C ARG A 99 0.32 -3.92 -4.84
N PRO A 100 0.15 -2.60 -4.62
CA PRO A 100 0.62 -1.58 -5.55
C PRO A 100 2.14 -1.53 -5.60
N GLN A 101 2.67 -0.78 -6.56
CA GLN A 101 4.08 -0.69 -6.86
C GLN A 101 4.86 -0.08 -5.70
N VAL A 102 4.31 0.93 -5.00
CA VAL A 102 4.96 1.50 -3.80
C VAL A 102 5.24 0.42 -2.77
N CYS A 103 4.25 -0.43 -2.47
CA CYS A 103 4.39 -1.52 -1.51
C CYS A 103 5.38 -2.61 -1.96
N ARG A 104 5.66 -2.74 -3.27
CA ARG A 104 6.60 -3.71 -3.83
C ARG A 104 8.03 -3.17 -3.94
N SER A 105 8.14 -1.87 -4.22
CA SER A 105 9.40 -1.14 -4.26
C SER A 105 9.98 -0.87 -2.87
N PHE A 106 9.29 -1.28 -1.81
CA PHE A 106 9.75 -1.21 -0.43
C PHE A 106 10.26 -2.59 0.03
N PRO A 107 11.55 -2.92 -0.17
CA PRO A 107 12.08 -4.24 0.12
C PRO A 107 12.13 -4.49 1.63
N VAL A 108 11.77 -5.70 2.03
CA VAL A 108 11.93 -6.17 3.42
C VAL A 108 13.42 -6.18 3.76
N GLY A 109 13.79 -5.58 4.89
CA GLY A 109 15.19 -5.51 5.34
C GLY A 109 16.06 -4.47 4.62
N GLY A 110 15.53 -3.74 3.64
CA GLY A 110 16.23 -2.59 3.07
C GLY A 110 16.19 -1.36 3.99
N ASP A 111 16.96 -0.33 3.65
CA ASP A 111 17.15 0.86 4.50
C ASP A 111 15.85 1.51 4.96
N GLY A 112 14.89 1.70 4.05
CA GLY A 112 13.57 2.25 4.41
C GLY A 112 12.82 1.37 5.40
N CYS A 113 12.90 0.05 5.24
CA CYS A 113 12.26 -0.90 6.14
C CYS A 113 12.89 -0.88 7.54
N LEU A 114 14.22 -0.85 7.61
CA LEU A 114 14.96 -0.76 8.87
C LEU A 114 14.70 0.58 9.58
N ALA A 115 14.69 1.69 8.83
CA ALA A 115 14.40 3.01 9.37
C ALA A 115 12.99 3.08 9.97
N TRP A 116 11.98 2.54 9.28
CA TRP A 116 10.61 2.49 9.80
C TRP A 116 10.50 1.59 11.01
N ARG A 117 11.15 0.41 11.01
CA ARG A 117 11.19 -0.44 12.20
C ARG A 117 11.78 0.33 13.37
N ALA A 118 12.94 0.95 13.23
CA ALA A 118 13.57 1.73 14.29
C ALA A 118 12.70 2.90 14.79
N ALA A 119 11.96 3.58 13.89
CA ALA A 119 11.11 4.71 14.25
C ALA A 119 9.82 4.30 15.00
N TYR A 120 9.33 3.07 14.78
CA TYR A 120 8.06 2.58 15.31
C TYR A 120 8.19 1.38 16.26
N ASP A 121 9.40 0.85 16.49
CA ASP A 121 9.73 -0.06 17.59
C ASP A 121 9.64 0.74 18.89
N LYS A 122 8.60 0.47 19.69
CA LYS A 122 8.49 0.91 21.08
C LYS A 122 8.34 -0.30 21.97
#